data_AF-A0A525C3C8-F1
#
_entry.id   AF-A0A525C3C8-F1
#
_cell.length_a   1.000
_cell.length_b   1.000
_cell.length_c   1.000
_cell.angle_alpha   90.00
_cell.angle_beta   90.00
_cell.angle_gamma   90.00
#
_symmetry.space_group_name_H-M   'P 1'
#
loop_
_entity.id
_entity.type
_entity.pdbx_description
1 polymer ?
#
loop_
_entity_poly.entity_id
_entity_poly.type
_entity_poly.pdbx_seq_one_letter_code
_entity_poly.pdbx_strand_id
1 'polypeptide(L)'
;MTTLTCLMFLVLAVAASAQDARQELIDICASEGEPLACCECGVDVMFNELSEEEVGLILQMFGLMDQLEAAAQAEDQARIEELVAQAEALQGQFDEAKMTALDQSITSTCASVCPE
;
A
#
# COMPACT_ATOMS: atom_id res chain seq x y z
N MET A 1 29.23 -14.13 18.54
CA MET A 1 29.09 -12.97 17.63
C MET A 1 28.33 -13.39 16.37
N THR A 2 27.13 -13.98 16.51
CA THR A 2 26.37 -14.59 15.40
C THR A 2 24.88 -14.22 15.41
N THR A 3 24.36 -13.72 16.53
CA THR A 3 22.97 -13.26 16.65
C THR A 3 22.77 -11.84 16.11
N LEU A 4 23.77 -10.96 16.25
CA LEU A 4 23.68 -9.57 15.77
C LEU A 4 23.58 -9.50 14.23
N THR A 5 24.30 -10.38 13.52
CA THR A 5 24.36 -10.41 12.06
C THR A 5 23.07 -10.95 11.44
N CYS A 6 22.42 -11.96 12.03
CA CYS A 6 21.11 -12.44 11.57
C CYS A 6 20.01 -11.39 11.76
N LEU A 7 20.01 -10.67 12.88
CA LEU A 7 19.08 -9.56 13.12
C LEU A 7 19.32 -8.42 12.13
N MET A 8 20.58 -8.13 11.80
CA MET A 8 20.93 -7.11 10.81
C MET A 8 20.47 -7.51 9.39
N PHE A 9 20.58 -8.78 9.01
CA PHE A 9 20.09 -9.29 7.71
C PHE A 9 18.57 -9.33 7.61
N LEU A 10 17.87 -9.69 8.70
CA LEU A 10 16.40 -9.60 8.78
C LEU A 10 15.93 -8.15 8.70
N VAL A 11 16.58 -7.24 9.43
CA VAL A 11 16.27 -5.80 9.36
C VAL A 11 16.61 -5.22 7.98
N LEU A 12 17.68 -5.66 7.32
CA LEU A 12 18.02 -5.25 5.95
C LEU A 12 17.06 -5.83 4.90
N ALA A 13 16.57 -7.06 5.07
CA ALA A 13 15.60 -7.68 4.17
C ALA A 13 14.20 -7.05 4.32
N VAL A 14 13.79 -6.77 5.56
CA VAL A 14 12.55 -6.04 5.87
C VAL A 14 12.64 -4.57 5.44
N ALA A 15 13.80 -3.93 5.61
CA ALA A 15 14.03 -2.58 5.11
C ALA A 15 14.03 -2.52 3.58
N ALA A 16 14.59 -3.54 2.90
CA ALA A 16 14.52 -3.65 1.45
C ALA A 16 13.07 -3.83 0.97
N SER A 17 12.29 -4.73 1.59
CA SER A 17 10.88 -4.89 1.22
C SER A 17 10.03 -3.65 1.54
N ALA A 18 10.35 -2.92 2.62
CA ALA A 18 9.68 -1.66 2.94
C ALA A 18 10.06 -0.53 1.98
N GLN A 19 11.30 -0.48 1.50
CA GLN A 19 11.73 0.48 0.47
C GLN A 19 11.14 0.14 -0.91
N ASP A 20 11.11 -1.14 -1.27
CA ASP A 20 10.50 -1.62 -2.50
C ASP A 20 8.99 -1.32 -2.50
N ALA A 21 8.30 -1.60 -1.39
CA ALA A 21 6.88 -1.27 -1.21
C ALA A 21 6.60 0.25 -1.24
N ARG A 22 7.48 1.06 -0.63
CA ARG A 22 7.37 2.53 -0.71
C ARG A 22 7.44 3.01 -2.15
N GLN A 23 8.43 2.52 -2.90
CA GLN A 23 8.60 2.93 -4.29
C GLN A 23 7.42 2.48 -5.16
N GLU A 24 6.93 1.26 -4.95
CA GLU A 24 5.76 0.74 -5.68
C GLU A 24 4.51 1.59 -5.43
N LEU A 25 4.24 1.99 -4.18
CA LEU A 25 3.12 2.87 -3.85
C LEU A 25 3.27 4.28 -4.42
N ILE A 26 4.50 4.83 -4.44
CA ILE A 26 4.79 6.11 -5.09
C ILE A 26 4.54 6.00 -6.59
N ASP A 27 4.99 4.93 -7.23
CA ASP A 27 4.84 4.70 -8.67
C ASP A 27 3.36 4.54 -9.06
N ILE A 28 2.57 3.82 -8.25
CA ILE A 28 1.11 3.69 -8.43
C ILE A 28 0.46 5.08 -8.35
N CYS A 29 0.71 5.85 -7.30
CA CYS A 29 0.14 7.19 -7.13
C CYS A 29 0.55 8.12 -8.29
N ALA A 30 1.82 8.11 -8.69
CA ALA A 30 2.32 8.92 -9.79
C ALA A 30 1.70 8.53 -11.14
N SER A 31 1.34 7.25 -11.33
CA SER A 31 0.66 6.77 -12.52
C SER A 31 -0.77 7.33 -12.69
N GLU A 32 -1.40 7.76 -11.59
CA GLU A 32 -2.72 8.40 -11.59
C GLU A 32 -2.68 9.90 -11.95
N GLY A 33 -1.48 10.46 -12.16
CA GLY A 33 -1.29 11.85 -12.56
C GLY A 33 -1.07 12.83 -11.40
N GLU A 34 -0.98 12.32 -10.17
CA GLU A 34 -0.62 13.09 -8.98
C GLU A 34 0.84 13.59 -9.05
N PRO A 35 1.17 14.79 -8.51
CA PRO A 35 2.54 15.25 -8.43
C PRO A 35 3.39 14.30 -7.57
N LEU A 36 4.60 13.95 -8.04
CA LEU A 36 5.50 13.03 -7.32
C LEU A 36 5.71 13.44 -5.85
N ALA A 37 5.84 14.74 -5.57
CA ALA A 37 6.01 15.26 -4.21
C ALA A 37 4.77 15.05 -3.33
N CYS A 38 3.56 14.99 -3.91
CA CYS A 38 2.34 14.64 -3.21
C CYS A 38 2.31 13.14 -2.88
N CYS A 39 2.67 12.29 -3.84
CA CYS A 39 2.78 10.84 -3.66
C CYS A 39 3.82 10.46 -2.60
N GLU A 40 5.02 11.05 -2.67
CA GLU A 40 6.08 10.85 -1.67
C GLU A 40 5.59 11.23 -0.26
N CYS A 41 4.89 12.37 -0.14
CA CYS A 41 4.36 12.80 1.15
C CYS A 41 3.28 11.84 1.68
N GLY A 42 2.34 11.41 0.84
CA GLY A 42 1.29 10.48 1.24
C GLY A 42 1.85 9.15 1.70
N VAL A 43 2.80 8.58 0.94
CA VAL A 43 3.47 7.33 1.29
C VAL A 43 4.30 7.48 2.56
N ASP A 44 4.98 8.61 2.77
CA ASP A 44 5.71 8.88 4.00
C ASP A 44 4.79 8.89 5.23
N VAL A 45 3.63 9.54 5.13
CA VAL A 45 2.62 9.53 6.21
C VAL A 45 2.09 8.12 6.44
N MET A 46 1.77 7.37 5.38
CA MET A 46 1.32 5.98 5.49
C MET A 46 2.29 5.11 6.27
N PHE A 47 3.58 5.12 5.92
CA PHE A 47 4.57 4.29 6.59
C PHE A 47 4.93 4.78 8.01
N ASN A 48 4.57 6.01 8.38
CA ASN A 48 4.74 6.51 9.75
C ASN A 48 3.55 6.14 10.65
N GLU A 49 2.35 6.07 10.09
CA GLU A 49 1.09 5.84 10.83
C GLU A 49 0.66 4.36 10.81
N LEU A 50 1.06 3.61 9.78
CA LEU A 50 0.72 2.19 9.60
C LEU A 50 1.84 1.27 10.10
N SER A 51 1.43 0.12 10.60
CA SER A 51 2.32 -1.00 10.85
C SER A 51 2.70 -1.72 9.56
N GLU A 52 3.78 -2.50 9.61
CA GLU A 52 4.23 -3.32 8.47
C GLU A 52 3.15 -4.29 7.98
N GLU A 53 2.35 -4.86 8.90
CA GLU A 53 1.23 -5.73 8.57
C GLU A 53 0.16 -4.99 7.74
N GLU A 54 -0.17 -3.77 8.14
CA GLU A 54 -1.17 -2.94 7.46
C GLU A 54 -0.70 -2.47 6.09
N VAL A 55 0.56 -2.08 5.96
CA VAL A 55 1.17 -1.81 4.64
C VAL A 55 1.10 -3.06 3.76
N GLY A 56 1.37 -4.24 4.33
CA GLY A 56 1.22 -5.52 3.63
C GLY A 56 -0.21 -5.81 3.17
N LEU A 57 -1.23 -5.43 3.95
CA LEU A 57 -2.64 -5.55 3.55
C LEU A 57 -2.97 -4.60 2.39
N ILE A 58 -2.43 -3.37 2.40
CA ILE A 58 -2.63 -2.38 1.33
C ILE A 58 -2.03 -2.87 0.02
N LEU A 59 -0.78 -3.37 0.04
CA LEU A 59 -0.13 -3.93 -1.15
C LEU A 59 -0.88 -5.15 -1.70
N GLN A 60 -1.40 -6.02 -0.82
CA GLN A 60 -2.25 -7.15 -1.24
C GLN A 60 -3.53 -6.66 -1.93
N MET A 61 -4.12 -5.56 -1.46
CA MET A 61 -5.30 -4.97 -2.11
C MET A 61 -4.97 -4.44 -3.51
N PHE A 62 -3.86 -3.71 -3.67
CA PHE A 62 -3.40 -3.27 -5.00
C PHE A 62 -3.16 -4.45 -5.94
N GLY A 63 -2.45 -5.48 -5.49
CA GLY A 63 -2.22 -6.68 -6.29
C GLY A 63 -3.50 -7.46 -6.64
N LEU A 64 -4.56 -7.36 -5.85
CA LEU A 64 -5.88 -7.90 -6.20
C LEU A 64 -6.61 -7.05 -7.24
N MET A 65 -6.47 -5.72 -7.18
CA MET A 65 -7.06 -4.82 -8.18
C MET A 65 -6.45 -5.05 -9.56
N ASP A 66 -5.13 -5.20 -9.67
CA ASP A 66 -4.45 -5.53 -10.92
C ASP A 66 -4.93 -6.87 -11.49
N GLN A 67 -5.10 -7.87 -10.63
CA GLN A 67 -5.64 -9.18 -11.02
C GLN A 67 -7.10 -9.10 -11.45
N LEU A 68 -7.91 -8.26 -10.79
CA LEU A 68 -9.29 -8.01 -11.17
C LEU A 68 -9.37 -7.34 -12.54
N GLU A 69 -8.52 -6.37 -12.80
CA GLU A 69 -8.44 -5.72 -14.11
C GLU A 69 -8.06 -6.74 -15.20
N ALA A 70 -7.04 -7.56 -14.96
CA ALA A 70 -6.63 -8.60 -15.89
C ALA A 70 -7.75 -9.64 -16.14
N ALA A 71 -8.47 -10.05 -15.09
CA ALA A 71 -9.59 -10.98 -15.19
C ALA A 71 -10.78 -10.35 -15.95
N ALA A 72 -11.05 -9.07 -15.73
CA ALA A 72 -12.07 -8.30 -16.45
C ALA A 72 -11.74 -8.17 -17.94
N GLN A 73 -10.47 -7.88 -18.28
CA GLN A 73 -10.01 -7.85 -19.67
C GLN A 73 -10.11 -9.22 -20.36
N ALA A 74 -9.97 -10.30 -19.60
CA ALA A 74 -10.11 -11.68 -20.09
C ALA A 74 -11.57 -12.20 -20.08
N GLU A 75 -12.54 -11.41 -19.61
CA GLU A 75 -13.94 -11.82 -19.39
C GLU A 75 -14.07 -13.09 -18.52
N ASP A 76 -13.10 -13.34 -17.63
CA ASP A 76 -13.10 -14.52 -16.75
C ASP A 76 -13.94 -14.26 -15.49
N GLN A 77 -15.25 -14.42 -15.64
CA GLN A 77 -16.23 -14.20 -14.57
C GLN A 77 -15.95 -15.04 -13.31
N ALA A 78 -15.46 -16.27 -13.45
CA ALA A 78 -15.17 -17.13 -12.30
C ALA A 78 -13.98 -16.59 -11.50
N ARG A 79 -12.94 -16.10 -12.21
CA ARG A 79 -11.79 -15.46 -11.57
C ARG A 79 -12.16 -14.14 -10.92
N ILE A 80 -13.04 -13.34 -11.54
CA ILE A 80 -13.54 -12.09 -10.95
C ILE A 80 -14.25 -12.38 -9.62
N GLU A 81 -15.16 -13.35 -9.58
CA GLU A 81 -15.89 -13.72 -8.35
C GLU A 81 -14.93 -14.17 -7.23
N GLU A 82 -13.90 -14.95 -7.56
CA GLU A 82 -12.86 -15.39 -6.61
C GLU A 82 -12.05 -14.21 -6.06
N LEU A 83 -11.66 -13.27 -6.92
CA LEU A 83 -10.85 -12.12 -6.53
C LEU A 83 -11.66 -11.09 -5.73
N VAL A 84 -12.95 -10.89 -6.05
CA VAL A 84 -13.86 -10.06 -5.26
C VAL A 84 -14.02 -10.62 -3.85
N ALA A 85 -14.24 -11.94 -3.71
CA ALA A 85 -14.35 -12.55 -2.38
C ALA A 85 -13.06 -12.40 -1.54
N GLN A 86 -11.89 -12.45 -2.20
CA GLN A 86 -10.61 -12.17 -1.54
C GLN A 86 -10.50 -10.70 -1.11
N ALA A 87 -10.91 -9.77 -1.97
CA ALA A 87 -10.92 -8.34 -1.65
C ALA A 87 -11.85 -8.03 -0.47
N GLU A 88 -13.04 -8.63 -0.41
CA GLU A 88 -13.97 -8.49 0.73
C GLU A 88 -13.36 -9.03 2.04
N ALA A 89 -12.69 -10.19 1.98
CA ALA A 89 -12.02 -10.77 3.14
C ALA A 89 -10.83 -9.92 3.63
N LEU A 90 -10.11 -9.28 2.71
CA LEU A 90 -9.06 -8.30 3.03
C LEU A 90 -9.65 -7.01 3.59
N GLN A 91 -10.75 -6.52 3.04
CA GLN A 91 -11.45 -5.32 3.54
C GLN A 91 -11.89 -5.49 4.99
N GLY A 92 -12.36 -6.68 5.38
CA GLY A 92 -12.70 -7.01 6.76
C GLY A 92 -11.53 -6.97 7.75
N GLN A 93 -10.29 -6.91 7.28
CA GLN A 93 -9.09 -6.75 8.11
C GLN A 93 -8.66 -5.29 8.28
N PHE A 94 -9.21 -4.36 7.50
CA PHE A 94 -8.97 -2.94 7.67
C PHE A 94 -9.85 -2.35 8.77
N ASP A 95 -9.24 -1.58 9.67
CA ASP A 95 -9.98 -0.74 10.60
C ASP A 95 -10.38 0.57 9.90
N GLU A 96 -11.67 0.71 9.60
CA GLU A 96 -12.26 1.87 8.93
C GLU A 96 -11.95 3.19 9.67
N ALA A 97 -11.95 3.18 11.00
CA ALA A 97 -11.65 4.37 11.80
C ALA A 97 -10.18 4.78 11.64
N LYS A 98 -9.29 3.80 11.52
CA LYS A 98 -7.87 4.03 11.28
C LYS A 98 -7.59 4.51 9.85
N MET A 99 -8.25 3.95 8.84
CA MET A 99 -8.14 4.42 7.45
C MET A 99 -8.65 5.86 7.30
N THR A 100 -9.73 6.20 7.99
CA THR A 100 -10.24 7.59 8.03
C THR A 100 -9.24 8.53 8.71
N ALA A 101 -8.61 8.11 9.80
CA ALA A 101 -7.58 8.90 10.47
C ALA A 101 -6.32 9.08 9.59
N LEU A 102 -5.95 8.03 8.85
CA LEU A 102 -4.83 8.07 7.91
C LEU A 102 -5.10 9.07 6.78
N ASP A 103 -6.28 9.04 6.16
CA ASP A 103 -6.69 10.00 5.12
C ASP A 103 -6.61 11.46 5.60
N GLN A 104 -7.10 11.72 6.82
CA GLN A 104 -6.98 13.03 7.45
C GLN A 104 -5.52 13.42 7.73
N SER A 105 -4.68 12.47 8.14
CA SER A 105 -3.26 12.70 8.38
C SER A 105 -2.53 13.05 7.07
N ILE A 106 -2.78 12.30 6.00
CA ILE A 106 -2.23 12.57 4.66
C ILE A 106 -2.69 13.94 4.19
N THR A 107 -4.00 14.21 4.21
CA THR A 107 -4.57 15.49 3.77
C THR A 107 -3.97 16.66 4.54
N SER A 108 -3.93 16.58 5.87
CA SER A 108 -3.42 17.70 6.69
C SER A 108 -1.90 17.91 6.58
N THR A 109 -1.13 16.83 6.49
CA THR A 109 0.33 16.88 6.40
C THR A 109 0.79 17.30 5.00
N CYS A 110 0.13 16.78 3.97
CA CYS A 110 0.52 16.96 2.58
C CYS A 110 -0.18 18.13 1.88
N ALA A 111 -1.12 18.83 2.55
CA ALA A 111 -1.82 20.01 2.01
C ALA A 111 -0.90 21.11 1.46
N SER A 112 0.33 21.23 1.98
CA SER A 112 1.29 22.23 1.49
C SER A 112 2.07 21.81 0.24
N VAL A 113 1.97 20.53 -0.14
CA VAL A 113 2.77 19.88 -1.19
C VAL A 113 1.89 19.32 -2.32
N CYS A 114 0.63 19.00 -2.02
CA CYS A 114 -0.41 18.57 -2.96
C CYS A 114 -1.25 19.78 -3.40
N PRO A 115 -1.14 20.24 -4.66
CA PRO A 115 -2.00 21.30 -5.19
C PRO A 115 -3.45 20.79 -5.39
N GLU A 116 -4.44 21.62 -5.06
CA GLU A 116 -5.87 21.39 -5.32
C GLU A 116 -6.23 21.28 -6.82
#